data_AF-A0A8J2HQU9-F1
#
_entry.id   AF-A0A8J2HQU9-F1
#
_cell.length_a   1.000
_cell.length_b   1.000
_cell.length_c   1.000
_cell.angle_alpha   90.00
_cell.angle_beta   90.00
_cell.angle_gamma   90.00
#
_symmetry.space_group_name_H-M   'P 1'
#
loop_
_entity.id
_entity.type
_entity.pdbx_description
1 polymer ?
#
loop_
_entity_poly.entity_id
_entity_poly.type
_entity_poly.pdbx_seq_one_letter_code
_entity_poly.pdbx_strand_id
1 'polypeptide(L)'
;MNISETSSYLDLAPLYGSSLADQLEIRTMKEGKLKPDTFHEKRLFHNYVAEILLKINENGRFTLTQFKNPTPEDIVRAVAKQDHDLFNTARLIVGGLYINICLHDYLRAITNTHHSDSSWTLDPRVDIDKHFDPEGAPRGIGNQVSVEFNLLYCFHSCISKRDEKWTNDFFQSALPGKTVEDINKLDMYELLGGGLQKFFGNMNPDPSKREFGGLHRQDNGKFKDEDLVRVTKDSMEDPAGCFGAPNFVLQLRWHPRLRQNHPGNSPLHAPQRPPRPSLPAVAISNPLAASLSLDGFHLTRAQLSSLPDPATAHARHLLEAGETAARTHPPRNPDLHAPSFNHAVKDPVEHDIAITASVRIVVLEGNYLALDREPWHEAAGLMRMLRGRGW
;
A
#
# COMPACT_ATOMS: atom_id res chain seq x y z
N MET A 1 -16.67 -7.97 -3.28
CA MET A 1 -15.46 -8.40 -4.00
C MET A 1 -14.59 -7.17 -4.13
N ASN A 2 -13.41 -7.17 -3.51
CA ASN A 2 -12.50 -6.02 -3.58
C ASN A 2 -11.69 -6.17 -4.87
N ILE A 3 -11.77 -5.18 -5.76
CA ILE A 3 -11.08 -5.18 -7.06
C ILE A 3 -9.93 -4.16 -6.95
N SER A 4 -8.71 -4.59 -7.27
CA SER A 4 -7.58 -3.66 -7.42
C SER A 4 -7.69 -2.98 -8.77
N GLU A 5 -7.69 -1.65 -8.79
CA GLU A 5 -7.67 -0.87 -10.04
C GLU A 5 -6.25 -0.62 -10.57
N THR A 6 -5.23 -1.05 -9.82
CA THR A 6 -3.82 -0.90 -10.19
C THR A 6 -3.21 -2.23 -10.65
N SER A 7 -2.18 -2.12 -11.48
CA SER A 7 -1.30 -3.24 -11.84
C SER A 7 -0.56 -3.76 -10.59
N SER A 8 -0.58 -5.06 -10.34
CA SER A 8 0.23 -5.71 -9.29
C SER A 8 1.67 -6.00 -9.72
N TYR A 9 2.03 -5.68 -10.96
CA TYR A 9 3.40 -5.85 -11.44
C TYR A 9 4.27 -4.68 -10.99
N LEU A 10 5.58 -4.91 -10.85
CA LEU A 10 6.56 -3.85 -10.71
C LEU A 10 6.83 -3.18 -12.07
N ASP A 11 5.78 -2.63 -12.68
CA ASP A 11 5.78 -2.07 -14.04
C ASP A 11 5.84 -0.54 -14.07
N LEU A 12 6.00 0.06 -12.89
CA LEU A 12 6.00 1.51 -12.69
C LEU A 12 4.70 2.16 -13.18
N ALA A 13 3.55 1.52 -12.94
CA ALA A 13 2.21 2.07 -13.19
C ALA A 13 2.00 3.49 -12.63
N PRO A 14 2.59 3.91 -11.49
CA PRO A 14 2.58 5.31 -11.10
C PRO A 14 3.15 6.23 -12.19
N LEU A 15 4.13 5.84 -13.00
CA LEU A 15 4.57 6.68 -14.12
C LEU A 15 3.68 6.52 -15.35
N TYR A 16 3.38 5.27 -15.73
CA TYR A 16 2.81 4.94 -17.04
C TYR A 16 1.29 4.82 -17.08
N GLY A 17 0.64 4.70 -15.92
CA GLY A 17 -0.76 4.32 -15.78
C GLY A 17 -1.00 2.81 -15.83
N SER A 18 -2.19 2.39 -15.42
CA SER A 18 -2.59 0.97 -15.33
C SER A 18 -3.39 0.50 -16.55
N SER A 19 -3.74 1.41 -17.46
CA SER A 19 -4.48 1.11 -18.69
C SER A 19 -3.80 1.66 -19.95
N LEU A 20 -4.24 1.22 -21.13
CA LEU A 20 -3.83 1.83 -22.39
C LEU A 20 -4.30 3.29 -22.49
N ALA A 21 -5.48 3.60 -21.96
CA ALA A 21 -6.01 4.96 -21.97
C ALA A 21 -5.08 5.89 -21.18
N ASP A 22 -4.70 5.50 -19.97
CA ASP A 22 -3.78 6.27 -19.10
C ASP A 22 -2.43 6.51 -19.81
N GLN A 23 -1.89 5.46 -20.45
CA GLN A 23 -0.64 5.56 -21.21
C GLN A 23 -0.75 6.57 -22.36
N LEU A 24 -1.88 6.62 -23.05
CA LEU A 24 -2.10 7.56 -24.14
C LEU A 24 -2.23 9.01 -23.63
N GLU A 25 -2.79 9.24 -22.44
CA GLU A 25 -2.94 10.58 -21.87
C GLU A 25 -1.61 11.28 -21.56
N ILE A 26 -0.59 10.51 -21.19
CA ILE A 26 0.72 11.03 -20.79
C ILE A 26 1.73 11.06 -21.94
N ARG A 27 1.43 10.47 -23.10
CA ARG A 27 2.36 10.38 -24.24
C ARG A 27 2.26 11.62 -25.13
N THR A 28 3.39 11.95 -25.76
CA THR A 28 3.44 12.93 -26.86
C THR A 28 3.04 12.33 -28.20
N MET A 29 2.97 11.01 -28.28
CA MET A 29 2.78 10.23 -29.51
C MET A 29 3.87 10.49 -30.56
N LYS A 30 5.05 10.92 -30.10
CA LYS A 30 6.22 11.19 -30.93
C LYS A 30 7.49 10.65 -30.27
N GLU A 31 8.26 9.88 -31.05
CA GLU A 31 9.59 9.36 -30.65
C GLU A 31 9.59 8.61 -29.31
N GLY A 32 8.46 8.02 -28.94
CA GLY A 32 8.28 7.26 -27.71
C GLY A 32 8.22 8.12 -26.46
N LYS A 33 8.15 9.45 -26.56
CA LYS A 33 8.30 10.36 -25.40
C LYS A 33 7.01 10.56 -24.64
N LEU A 34 7.16 10.72 -23.32
CA LEU A 34 6.15 11.26 -22.41
C LEU A 34 6.11 12.78 -22.49
N LYS A 35 4.95 13.36 -22.18
CA LYS A 35 4.78 14.80 -22.00
C LYS A 35 5.72 15.29 -20.87
N PRO A 36 6.31 16.50 -20.97
CA PRO A 36 7.27 16.97 -19.99
C PRO A 36 6.70 17.06 -18.58
N ASP A 37 7.47 16.60 -17.59
CA ASP A 37 7.12 16.56 -16.17
C ASP A 37 5.67 16.14 -15.91
N THR A 38 5.23 15.21 -16.74
CA THR A 38 3.90 14.65 -16.70
C THR A 38 4.04 13.26 -16.13
N PHE A 39 3.30 13.07 -15.06
CA PHE A 39 3.36 11.87 -14.25
C PHE A 39 1.93 11.42 -14.03
N HIS A 40 1.69 10.11 -14.05
CA HIS A 40 0.57 9.59 -13.28
C HIS A 40 0.93 9.67 -11.76
N GLU A 41 2.23 9.64 -11.40
CA GLU A 41 2.88 9.95 -10.11
C GLU A 41 4.43 10.09 -10.23
N LYS A 42 5.05 10.85 -9.31
CA LYS A 42 6.23 11.74 -9.54
C LYS A 42 7.60 11.05 -9.82
N ARG A 43 8.31 11.60 -10.84
CA ARG A 43 9.73 11.46 -11.26
C ARG A 43 10.04 10.27 -12.19
N LEU A 44 10.85 10.47 -13.27
CA LEU A 44 11.81 9.51 -13.90
C LEU A 44 12.27 9.80 -15.36
N PHE A 45 13.37 9.14 -15.74
CA PHE A 45 14.26 9.29 -16.91
C PHE A 45 13.75 8.78 -18.28
N HIS A 46 12.45 8.51 -18.44
CA HIS A 46 11.93 7.84 -19.66
C HIS A 46 12.33 8.54 -20.96
N ASN A 47 12.14 9.86 -21.03
CA ASN A 47 12.43 10.63 -22.25
C ASN A 47 13.91 10.60 -22.61
N TYR A 48 14.80 10.59 -21.63
CA TYR A 48 16.23 10.44 -21.86
C TYR A 48 16.55 9.07 -22.47
N VAL A 49 15.98 7.99 -21.92
CA VAL A 49 16.18 6.64 -22.47
C VAL A 49 15.66 6.55 -23.90
N ALA A 50 14.45 7.05 -24.17
CA ALA A 50 13.88 7.07 -25.53
C ALA A 50 14.75 7.87 -26.52
N GLU A 51 15.27 9.02 -26.09
CA GLU A 51 16.19 9.84 -26.90
C GLU A 51 17.50 9.11 -27.20
N ILE A 52 18.11 8.46 -26.21
CA ILE A 52 19.36 7.72 -26.39
C ILE A 52 19.15 6.49 -27.28
N LEU A 53 18.04 5.76 -27.11
CA LEU A 53 17.68 4.64 -27.99
C LEU A 53 17.55 5.07 -29.45
N LEU A 54 16.87 6.20 -29.71
CA LEU A 54 16.72 6.74 -31.06
C LEU A 54 18.03 7.32 -31.61
N LYS A 55 18.87 7.92 -30.76
CA LYS A 55 20.16 8.49 -31.17
C LYS A 55 21.16 7.41 -31.55
N ILE A 56 21.24 6.33 -30.78
CA ILE A 56 22.12 5.19 -31.07
C ILE A 56 21.55 4.36 -32.22
N ASN A 57 20.23 4.12 -32.21
CA ASN A 57 19.49 3.37 -33.22
C ASN A 57 20.21 2.10 -33.68
N GLU A 58 20.62 1.28 -32.71
CA GLU A 58 21.39 0.07 -32.98
C GLU A 58 20.67 -0.82 -34.01
N ASN A 59 21.40 -1.26 -35.03
CA ASN A 59 20.91 -2.05 -36.15
C ASN A 59 19.71 -1.42 -36.91
N GLY A 60 19.51 -0.10 -36.79
CA GLY A 60 18.40 0.59 -37.43
C GLY A 60 17.03 0.23 -36.85
N ARG A 61 16.98 -0.30 -35.62
CA ARG A 61 15.74 -0.81 -34.98
C ARG A 61 14.60 0.20 -34.90
N PHE A 62 14.94 1.48 -34.79
CA PHE A 62 14.00 2.59 -34.68
C PHE A 62 14.02 3.48 -35.93
N THR A 63 14.58 3.01 -37.05
CA THR A 63 14.50 3.73 -38.32
C THR A 63 13.07 3.73 -38.84
N LEU A 64 12.59 4.87 -39.34
CA LEU A 64 11.28 4.94 -39.98
C LEU A 64 11.23 4.00 -41.18
N THR A 65 10.18 3.18 -41.24
CA THR A 65 9.89 2.31 -42.39
C THR A 65 9.86 3.13 -43.66
N GLN A 66 10.64 2.73 -44.65
CA GLN A 66 10.69 3.39 -45.96
C GLN A 66 9.72 2.71 -46.91
N PHE A 67 8.89 3.50 -47.59
CA PHE A 67 7.95 3.01 -48.60
C PHE A 67 8.35 3.56 -49.98
N LYS A 68 8.12 2.76 -51.03
CA LYS A 68 8.27 3.21 -52.41
C LYS A 68 7.00 3.97 -52.79
N ASN A 69 7.12 5.28 -53.04
CA ASN A 69 5.99 6.20 -53.28
C ASN A 69 5.01 6.26 -52.10
N PRO A 70 5.42 6.78 -50.92
CA PRO A 70 4.61 6.77 -49.71
C PRO A 70 3.34 7.62 -49.85
N THR A 71 2.21 7.11 -49.36
CA THR A 71 1.04 7.95 -49.09
C THR A 71 1.19 8.68 -47.75
N PRO A 72 0.40 9.73 -47.47
CA PRO A 72 0.36 10.35 -46.14
C PRO A 72 0.08 9.33 -45.01
N GLU A 73 -0.79 8.36 -45.25
CA GLU A 73 -1.12 7.30 -44.28
C GLU A 73 0.08 6.38 -43.99
N ASP A 74 0.93 6.10 -44.99
CA ASP A 74 2.14 5.31 -44.81
C ASP A 74 3.14 6.01 -43.88
N ILE A 75 3.30 7.33 -44.06
CA ILE A 75 4.17 8.15 -43.20
C ILE A 75 3.65 8.16 -41.77
N VAL A 76 2.35 8.38 -41.57
CA VAL A 76 1.71 8.34 -40.24
C VAL A 76 1.91 6.98 -39.58
N ARG A 77 1.75 5.88 -40.34
CA ARG A 77 1.96 4.51 -39.84
C ARG A 77 3.41 4.24 -39.44
N ALA A 78 4.39 4.71 -40.22
CA ALA A 78 5.80 4.58 -39.88
C ALA A 78 6.14 5.32 -38.58
N VAL A 79 5.68 6.56 -38.44
CA VAL A 79 5.90 7.37 -37.23
C VAL A 79 5.22 6.76 -36.01
N ALA A 80 3.97 6.32 -36.14
CA ALA A 80 3.24 5.67 -35.06
C ALA A 80 3.92 4.37 -34.60
N LYS A 81 4.44 3.57 -35.53
CA LYS A 81 5.21 2.37 -35.20
C LYS A 81 6.51 2.71 -34.46
N GLN A 82 7.28 3.67 -34.96
CA GLN A 82 8.52 4.10 -34.31
C GLN A 82 8.26 4.61 -32.89
N ASP A 83 7.24 5.46 -32.72
CA ASP A 83 6.83 5.96 -31.41
C ASP A 83 6.43 4.81 -30.46
N HIS A 84 5.62 3.87 -30.94
CA HIS A 84 5.20 2.71 -30.15
C HIS A 84 6.37 1.82 -29.73
N ASP A 85 7.30 1.52 -30.65
CA ASP A 85 8.44 0.67 -30.37
C ASP A 85 9.44 1.34 -29.41
N LEU A 86 9.69 2.64 -29.59
CA LEU A 86 10.53 3.43 -28.68
C LEU A 86 9.92 3.51 -27.29
N PHE A 87 8.64 3.87 -27.18
CA PHE A 87 7.94 3.97 -25.89
C PHE A 87 8.02 2.67 -25.11
N ASN A 88 7.66 1.54 -25.73
CA ASN A 88 7.65 0.27 -25.03
C ASN A 88 9.05 -0.22 -24.69
N THR A 89 10.04 0.01 -25.56
CA THR A 89 11.43 -0.36 -25.26
C THR A 89 11.97 0.47 -24.10
N ALA A 90 11.78 1.80 -24.13
CA ALA A 90 12.17 2.68 -23.03
C ALA A 90 11.44 2.34 -21.72
N ARG A 91 10.14 2.03 -21.79
CA ARG A 91 9.33 1.58 -20.65
C ARG A 91 9.90 0.30 -20.02
N LEU A 92 10.25 -0.70 -20.82
CA LEU A 92 10.85 -1.95 -20.32
C LEU A 92 12.20 -1.71 -19.65
N ILE A 93 13.05 -0.85 -20.22
CA ILE A 93 14.36 -0.51 -19.64
C ILE A 93 14.19 0.22 -18.31
N VAL A 94 13.34 1.24 -18.27
CA VAL A 94 13.08 2.01 -17.03
C VAL A 94 12.38 1.14 -15.98
N GLY A 95 11.45 0.28 -16.37
CA GLY A 95 10.83 -0.69 -15.48
C GLY A 95 11.84 -1.68 -14.90
N GLY A 96 12.76 -2.19 -15.73
CA GLY A 96 13.87 -3.02 -15.28
C GLY A 96 14.79 -2.31 -14.29
N LEU A 97 15.14 -1.04 -14.57
CA LEU A 97 15.91 -0.21 -13.63
C LEU A 97 15.17 -0.04 -12.30
N TYR A 98 13.87 0.25 -12.35
CA TYR A 98 13.03 0.38 -11.16
C TYR A 98 13.00 -0.90 -10.33
N ILE A 99 12.78 -2.05 -10.96
CA ILE A 99 12.82 -3.36 -10.29
C ILE A 99 14.17 -3.56 -9.60
N ASN A 100 15.28 -3.22 -10.26
CA ASN A 100 16.60 -3.35 -9.66
C ASN A 100 16.78 -2.43 -8.44
N ILE A 101 16.36 -1.16 -8.52
CA ILE A 101 16.39 -0.24 -7.37
C ILE A 101 15.54 -0.80 -6.21
N CYS A 102 14.35 -1.33 -6.50
CA CYS A 102 13.49 -1.94 -5.49
C CYS A 102 14.15 -3.13 -4.78
N LEU A 103 14.69 -4.08 -5.55
CA LEU A 103 15.26 -5.32 -4.99
C LEU A 103 16.63 -5.11 -4.35
N HIS A 104 17.48 -4.30 -4.97
CA HIS A 104 18.88 -4.17 -4.58
C HIS A 104 19.16 -2.99 -3.65
N ASP A 105 18.35 -1.93 -3.63
CA ASP A 105 18.59 -0.78 -2.76
C ASP A 105 17.51 -0.61 -1.70
N TYR A 106 16.25 -0.58 -2.14
CA TYR A 106 15.12 -0.27 -1.26
C TYR A 106 14.81 -1.38 -0.26
N LEU A 107 14.71 -2.64 -0.69
CA LEU A 107 14.49 -3.76 0.23
C LEU A 107 15.64 -3.93 1.22
N ARG A 108 16.87 -3.59 0.81
CA ARG A 108 18.03 -3.60 1.70
C ARG A 108 17.93 -2.54 2.79
N ALA A 109 17.34 -1.38 2.47
CA ALA A 109 17.07 -0.34 3.46
C ALA A 109 16.01 -0.79 4.48
N ILE A 110 14.91 -1.38 4.02
CA ILE A 110 13.84 -1.89 4.91
C ILE A 110 14.37 -2.98 5.84
N THR A 111 15.19 -3.89 5.32
CA THR A 111 15.77 -5.00 6.09
C THR A 111 17.02 -4.60 6.88
N ASN A 112 17.43 -3.33 6.82
CA ASN A 112 18.62 -2.79 7.46
C ASN A 112 19.92 -3.53 7.09
N THR A 113 19.98 -4.16 5.92
CA THR A 113 21.14 -4.96 5.48
C THR A 113 22.29 -4.11 4.93
N HIS A 114 22.06 -2.81 4.71
CA HIS A 114 23.11 -1.84 4.34
C HIS A 114 24.19 -1.66 5.42
N HIS A 115 23.90 -1.99 6.68
CA HIS A 115 24.86 -1.93 7.78
C HIS A 115 25.75 -3.17 7.91
N SER A 116 25.67 -4.10 6.95
CA SER A 116 26.43 -5.34 6.94
C SER A 116 27.19 -5.53 5.63
N ASP A 117 28.26 -6.32 5.65
CA ASP A 117 29.01 -6.72 4.44
C ASP A 117 28.26 -7.77 3.58
N SER A 118 27.01 -8.07 3.93
CA SER A 118 26.20 -9.03 3.19
C SER A 118 25.86 -8.48 1.80
N SER A 119 26.06 -9.30 0.77
CA SER A 119 25.55 -9.04 -0.58
C SER A 119 24.14 -9.57 -0.80
N TRP A 120 23.47 -10.02 0.27
CA TRP A 120 22.14 -10.61 0.17
C TRP A 120 21.12 -9.60 -0.35
N THR A 121 20.26 -10.07 -1.24
CA THR A 121 19.12 -9.35 -1.81
C THR A 121 18.00 -10.35 -2.06
N LEU A 122 16.76 -9.87 -2.07
CA LEU A 122 15.62 -10.69 -2.47
C LEU A 122 15.69 -10.91 -3.99
N ASP A 123 15.96 -12.13 -4.42
CA ASP A 123 15.79 -12.52 -5.81
C ASP A 123 14.48 -13.33 -5.96
N PRO A 124 13.40 -12.74 -6.49
CA PRO A 124 12.12 -13.43 -6.64
C PRO A 124 12.15 -14.55 -7.68
N ARG A 125 13.29 -14.75 -8.38
CA ARG A 125 13.47 -15.80 -9.39
C ARG A 125 13.99 -17.10 -8.80
N VAL A 126 14.57 -17.09 -7.60
CA VAL A 126 15.03 -18.33 -6.95
C VAL A 126 13.85 -19.24 -6.62
N ASP A 127 14.11 -20.55 -6.62
CA ASP A 127 13.11 -21.50 -6.19
C ASP A 127 12.90 -21.39 -4.68
N ILE A 128 11.65 -21.19 -4.28
CA ILE A 128 11.26 -21.13 -2.87
C ILE A 128 11.02 -22.56 -2.41
N ASP A 129 11.75 -22.98 -1.38
CA ASP A 129 11.62 -24.31 -0.81
C ASP A 129 10.19 -24.60 -0.35
N LYS A 130 9.76 -25.84 -0.55
CA LYS A 130 8.40 -26.35 -0.28
C LYS A 130 8.09 -26.55 1.22
N HIS A 131 8.76 -25.80 2.09
CA HIS A 131 8.65 -25.97 3.54
C HIS A 131 7.25 -25.74 4.10
N PHE A 132 6.47 -24.86 3.46
CA PHE A 132 5.12 -24.49 3.92
C PHE A 132 3.99 -25.11 3.09
N ASP A 133 4.28 -25.56 1.88
CA ASP A 133 3.33 -26.17 0.95
C ASP A 133 4.03 -27.27 0.13
N PRO A 134 3.58 -28.54 0.19
CA PRO A 134 4.13 -29.64 -0.61
C PRO A 134 4.07 -29.42 -2.13
N GLU A 135 3.11 -28.63 -2.60
CA GLU A 135 3.00 -28.23 -4.01
C GLU A 135 3.90 -27.04 -4.33
N GLY A 136 4.29 -26.27 -3.31
CA GLY A 136 5.09 -25.05 -3.41
C GLY A 136 4.24 -23.80 -3.62
N ALA A 137 4.81 -22.62 -3.39
CA ALA A 137 4.09 -21.37 -3.64
C ALA A 137 3.84 -21.20 -5.15
N PRO A 138 2.58 -21.00 -5.60
CA PRO A 138 2.30 -20.79 -7.01
C PRO A 138 2.97 -19.52 -7.52
N ARG A 139 3.64 -19.60 -8.68
CA ARG A 139 4.40 -18.48 -9.29
C ARG A 139 3.74 -18.05 -10.58
N GLY A 140 3.75 -16.73 -10.85
CA GLY A 140 3.24 -16.20 -12.12
C GLY A 140 1.74 -16.37 -12.33
N ILE A 141 0.95 -16.55 -11.27
CA ILE A 141 -0.51 -16.71 -11.34
C ILE A 141 -1.28 -15.41 -11.67
N GLY A 142 -0.57 -14.34 -12.04
CA GLY A 142 -1.15 -13.12 -12.58
C GLY A 142 -1.27 -11.96 -11.59
N ASN A 143 -2.20 -11.06 -11.88
CA ASN A 143 -2.36 -9.74 -11.26
C ASN A 143 -3.07 -9.83 -9.90
N GLN A 144 -2.39 -10.33 -8.87
CA GLN A 144 -2.96 -10.44 -7.52
C GLN A 144 -1.98 -9.93 -6.47
N VAL A 145 -2.43 -8.97 -5.67
CA VAL A 145 -1.82 -8.60 -4.40
C VAL A 145 -2.71 -9.14 -3.30
N SER A 146 -2.13 -9.87 -2.35
CA SER A 146 -2.90 -10.44 -1.24
C SER A 146 -3.39 -9.35 -0.29
N VAL A 147 -4.50 -9.61 0.40
CA VAL A 147 -5.04 -8.68 1.40
C VAL A 147 -4.06 -8.51 2.55
N GLU A 148 -3.31 -9.56 2.88
CA GLU A 148 -2.24 -9.60 3.87
C GLU A 148 -1.11 -8.65 3.49
N PHE A 149 -0.67 -8.66 2.23
CA PHE A 149 0.35 -7.72 1.76
C PHE A 149 -0.14 -6.28 1.92
N ASN A 150 -1.37 -5.99 1.50
CA ASN A 150 -1.96 -4.65 1.66
C ASN A 150 -2.02 -4.21 3.14
N LEU A 151 -2.35 -5.12 4.06
CA LEU A 151 -2.36 -4.83 5.50
C LEU A 151 -0.96 -4.60 6.08
N LEU A 152 0.02 -5.41 5.70
CA LEU A 152 1.38 -5.34 6.23
C LEU A 152 2.17 -4.16 5.65
N TYR A 153 1.88 -3.76 4.42
CA TYR A 153 2.61 -2.70 3.71
C TYR A 153 2.10 -1.28 4.03
N CYS A 154 1.49 -1.09 5.21
CA CYS A 154 0.97 0.18 5.67
C CYS A 154 1.99 0.97 6.53
N PHE A 155 3.04 1.51 5.90
CA PHE A 155 4.15 2.18 6.60
C PHE A 155 3.91 3.66 6.99
N HIS A 156 2.66 4.04 7.28
CA HIS A 156 2.30 5.42 7.60
C HIS A 156 3.01 5.98 8.86
N SER A 157 3.49 5.12 9.77
CA SER A 157 4.29 5.54 10.93
C SER A 157 5.66 6.14 10.55
N CYS A 158 6.12 5.89 9.33
CA CYS A 158 7.43 6.35 8.84
C CYS A 158 7.38 7.72 8.16
N ILE A 159 6.19 8.33 8.08
CA ILE A 159 6.04 9.67 7.51
C ILE A 159 6.80 10.68 8.38
N SER A 160 7.51 11.61 7.74
CA SER A 160 8.27 12.64 8.44
C SER A 160 7.34 13.68 9.08
N LYS A 161 7.85 14.45 10.03
CA LYS A 161 7.08 15.56 10.64
C LYS A 161 6.70 16.63 9.62
N ARG A 162 7.54 16.85 8.61
CA ARG A 162 7.29 17.83 7.55
C ARG A 162 6.15 17.36 6.64
N ASP A 163 6.15 16.09 6.27
CA ASP A 163 5.09 15.50 5.45
C ASP A 163 3.77 15.36 6.23
N GLU A 164 3.84 15.08 7.53
CA GLU A 164 2.69 15.16 8.43
C GLU A 164 2.09 16.58 8.43
N LYS A 165 2.94 17.60 8.62
CA LYS A 165 2.50 19.00 8.59
C LYS A 165 1.87 19.34 7.24
N TRP A 166 2.53 18.98 6.13
CA TRP A 166 2.01 19.22 4.79
C TRP A 166 0.64 18.57 4.58
N THR A 167 0.48 17.32 5.03
CA THR A 167 -0.79 16.58 4.95
C THR A 167 -1.88 17.30 5.75
N ASN A 168 -1.56 17.75 6.96
CA ASN A 168 -2.49 18.50 7.79
C ASN A 168 -2.92 19.81 7.13
N ASP A 169 -1.97 20.59 6.62
CA ASP A 169 -2.23 21.85 5.92
C ASP A 169 -3.12 21.61 4.67
N PHE A 170 -2.82 20.55 3.90
CA PHE A 170 -3.59 20.17 2.72
C PHE A 170 -5.06 19.90 3.07
N PHE A 171 -5.34 19.03 4.04
CA PHE A 171 -6.70 18.68 4.41
C PHE A 171 -7.47 19.86 5.02
N GLN A 172 -6.82 20.70 5.81
CA GLN A 172 -7.42 21.95 6.31
C GLN A 172 -7.79 22.90 5.18
N SER A 173 -6.94 23.00 4.14
CA SER A 173 -7.24 23.84 2.97
C SER A 173 -8.40 23.29 2.13
N ALA A 174 -8.52 21.97 2.03
CA ALA A 174 -9.60 21.31 1.30
C ALA A 174 -10.94 21.40 2.05
N LEU A 175 -10.89 21.39 3.39
CA LEU A 175 -12.06 21.39 4.28
C LEU A 175 -12.00 22.58 5.27
N PRO A 176 -12.18 23.82 4.79
CA PRO A 176 -12.09 24.99 5.64
C PRO A 176 -13.12 24.95 6.77
N GLY A 177 -12.68 25.26 7.99
CA GLY A 177 -13.52 25.28 9.19
C GLY A 177 -13.64 23.95 9.94
N LYS A 178 -12.99 22.87 9.48
CA LYS A 178 -12.88 21.62 10.24
C LYS A 178 -11.51 21.53 10.92
N THR A 179 -11.49 21.11 12.19
CA THR A 179 -10.26 20.77 12.91
C THR A 179 -9.68 19.45 12.40
N VAL A 180 -8.43 19.13 12.76
CA VAL A 180 -7.83 17.82 12.45
C VAL A 180 -8.66 16.69 13.07
N GLU A 181 -9.19 16.89 14.28
CA GLU A 181 -10.07 15.96 14.98
C GLU A 181 -11.42 15.78 14.27
N ASP A 182 -11.98 16.85 13.70
CA ASP A 182 -13.22 16.78 12.93
C ASP A 182 -12.99 16.07 11.61
N ILE A 183 -11.87 16.38 10.94
CA ILE A 183 -11.47 15.70 9.71
C ILE A 183 -11.37 14.23 10.02
N ASN A 184 -10.69 13.81 11.11
CA ASN A 184 -10.52 12.43 11.63
C ASN A 184 -11.79 11.64 12.00
N LYS A 185 -12.97 12.24 11.86
CA LYS A 185 -14.26 11.57 12.10
C LYS A 185 -15.08 11.36 10.83
N LEU A 186 -14.75 12.07 9.74
CA LEU A 186 -15.38 11.93 8.44
C LEU A 186 -15.20 10.53 7.84
N ASP A 187 -16.23 9.99 7.21
CA ASP A 187 -16.04 8.81 6.37
C ASP A 187 -15.46 9.18 4.99
N MET A 188 -15.08 8.16 4.21
CA MET A 188 -14.52 8.38 2.87
C MET A 188 -15.51 9.05 1.91
N TYR A 189 -16.81 8.84 2.09
CA TYR A 189 -17.82 9.46 1.24
C TYR A 189 -17.95 10.95 1.54
N GLU A 190 -17.90 11.35 2.82
CA GLU A 190 -17.88 12.75 3.25
C GLU A 190 -16.58 13.45 2.83
N LEU A 191 -15.45 12.76 2.92
CA LEU A 191 -14.16 13.27 2.50
C LEU A 191 -14.11 13.48 0.97
N LEU A 192 -14.54 12.46 0.22
CA LEU A 192 -14.60 12.50 -1.24
C LEU A 192 -15.64 13.49 -1.73
N GLY A 193 -16.88 13.45 -1.23
CA GLY A 193 -17.98 14.35 -1.63
C GLY A 193 -17.82 15.80 -1.15
N GLY A 194 -16.89 16.06 -0.24
CA GLY A 194 -16.57 17.40 0.27
C GLY A 194 -15.34 18.02 -0.40
N GLY A 195 -14.32 18.26 0.41
CA GLY A 195 -13.12 19.01 0.01
C GLY A 195 -12.31 18.36 -1.11
N LEU A 196 -12.28 17.02 -1.16
CA LEU A 196 -11.51 16.31 -2.18
C LEU A 196 -12.19 16.35 -3.57
N GLN A 197 -13.52 16.28 -3.67
CA GLN A 197 -14.21 16.44 -4.96
C GLN A 197 -13.93 17.81 -5.56
N LYS A 198 -13.91 18.87 -4.75
CA LYS A 198 -13.54 20.22 -5.22
C LYS A 198 -12.08 20.27 -5.65
N PHE A 199 -11.18 19.66 -4.90
CA PHE A 199 -9.77 19.60 -5.24
C PHE A 199 -9.55 18.87 -6.59
N PHE A 200 -10.04 17.63 -6.70
CA PHE A 200 -9.89 16.83 -7.90
C PHE A 200 -10.65 17.41 -9.10
N GLY A 201 -11.83 18.00 -8.88
CA GLY A 201 -12.62 18.65 -9.93
C GLY A 201 -11.99 19.92 -10.50
N ASN A 202 -11.12 20.59 -9.73
CA ASN A 202 -10.39 21.78 -10.19
C ASN A 202 -9.07 21.45 -10.90
N MET A 203 -8.65 20.18 -10.92
CA MET A 203 -7.42 19.81 -11.62
C MET A 203 -7.61 19.91 -13.13
N ASN A 204 -6.58 20.41 -13.82
CA ASN A 204 -6.59 20.45 -15.27
C ASN A 204 -6.70 19.01 -15.84
N PRO A 205 -7.65 18.73 -16.75
CA PRO A 205 -7.77 17.39 -17.33
C PRO A 205 -6.50 17.00 -18.08
N ASP A 206 -5.78 17.95 -18.69
CA ASP A 206 -4.49 17.72 -19.33
C ASP A 206 -3.37 17.63 -18.28
N PRO A 207 -2.74 16.45 -18.10
CA PRO A 207 -1.68 16.27 -17.10
C PRO A 207 -0.47 17.21 -17.29
N SER A 208 -0.19 17.63 -18.53
CA SER A 208 0.92 18.55 -18.84
C SER A 208 0.71 19.98 -18.37
N LYS A 209 -0.51 20.32 -17.94
CA LYS A 209 -0.87 21.64 -17.41
C LYS A 209 -1.05 21.65 -15.90
N ARG A 210 -0.89 20.49 -15.24
CA ARG A 210 -1.04 20.38 -13.78
C ARG A 210 0.21 20.93 -13.08
N GLU A 211 -0.02 21.69 -12.03
CA GLU A 211 0.99 22.23 -11.12
C GLU A 211 0.79 21.60 -9.74
N PHE A 212 1.84 21.59 -8.90
CA PHE A 212 1.76 21.00 -7.56
C PHE A 212 2.77 21.62 -6.61
N GLY A 213 2.45 21.61 -5.31
CA GLY A 213 3.40 22.02 -4.26
C GLY A 213 3.93 23.44 -4.42
N GLY A 214 3.16 24.35 -5.01
CA GLY A 214 3.57 25.72 -5.32
C GLY A 214 4.59 25.85 -6.46
N LEU A 215 4.89 24.77 -7.18
CA LEU A 215 5.75 24.80 -8.36
C LEU A 215 4.96 25.21 -9.59
N HIS A 216 5.50 26.15 -10.35
CA HIS A 216 4.90 26.63 -11.59
C HIS A 216 5.67 26.14 -12.81
N ARG A 217 4.94 25.86 -13.89
CA ARG A 217 5.55 25.46 -15.16
C ARG A 217 6.10 26.68 -15.90
N GLN A 218 7.17 26.45 -16.65
CA GLN A 218 7.77 27.41 -17.57
C GLN A 218 7.03 27.38 -18.92
N ASP A 219 7.32 28.33 -19.81
CA ASP A 219 6.72 28.41 -21.15
C ASP A 219 7.01 27.17 -22.01
N ASN A 220 8.09 26.44 -21.71
CA ASN A 220 8.44 25.17 -22.37
C ASN A 220 7.66 23.95 -21.82
N GLY A 221 6.74 24.17 -20.88
CA GLY A 221 5.93 23.14 -20.23
C GLY A 221 6.62 22.37 -19.11
N LYS A 222 7.91 22.62 -18.83
CA LYS A 222 8.67 21.96 -17.75
C LYS A 222 8.63 22.76 -16.46
N PHE A 223 8.84 22.11 -15.32
CA PHE A 223 9.23 22.80 -14.10
C PHE A 223 10.69 23.27 -14.20
N LYS A 224 11.11 24.18 -13.32
CA LYS A 224 12.51 24.57 -13.21
C LYS A 224 13.30 23.45 -12.56
N ASP A 225 14.45 23.09 -13.14
CA ASP A 225 15.30 22.02 -12.63
C ASP A 225 15.76 22.32 -11.20
N GLU A 226 16.06 23.58 -10.89
CA GLU A 226 16.49 24.00 -9.55
C GLU A 226 15.41 23.74 -8.48
N ASP A 227 14.14 23.92 -8.85
CA ASP A 227 13.01 23.68 -7.95
C ASP A 227 12.81 22.17 -7.71
N LEU A 228 12.90 21.36 -8.77
CA LEU A 228 12.80 19.90 -8.67
C LEU A 228 13.95 19.30 -7.85
N VAL A 229 15.17 19.79 -8.07
CA VAL A 229 16.36 19.40 -7.31
C VAL A 229 16.21 19.80 -5.85
N ARG A 230 15.74 21.02 -5.56
CA ARG A 230 15.47 21.47 -4.19
C ARG A 230 14.46 20.56 -3.49
N VAL A 231 13.30 20.31 -4.10
CA VAL A 231 12.28 19.42 -3.53
C VAL A 231 12.84 18.01 -3.27
N THR A 232 13.66 17.51 -4.19
CA THR A 232 14.30 16.19 -4.05
C THR A 232 15.26 16.16 -2.88
N LYS A 233 16.19 17.12 -2.83
CA LYS A 233 17.17 17.26 -1.76
C LYS A 233 16.49 17.41 -0.40
N ASP A 234 15.60 18.38 -0.28
CA ASP A 234 14.92 18.67 0.98
C ASP A 234 14.13 17.45 1.48
N SER A 235 13.65 16.58 0.59
CA SER A 235 12.95 15.34 0.98
C SER A 235 13.88 14.18 1.34
N MET A 236 15.10 14.16 0.82
CA MET A 236 16.11 13.17 1.22
C MET A 236 16.76 13.51 2.56
N GLU A 237 16.89 14.80 2.86
CA GLU A 237 17.43 15.32 4.12
C GLU A 237 16.41 15.29 5.27
N ASP A 238 15.12 15.09 4.96
CA ASP A 238 14.04 15.08 5.94
C ASP A 238 13.95 13.72 6.64
N PRO A 239 14.18 13.64 7.96
CA PRO A 239 14.20 12.36 8.66
C PRO A 239 12.83 11.68 8.65
N ALA A 240 12.82 10.42 8.23
CA ALA A 240 11.64 9.56 8.34
C ALA A 240 11.23 9.36 9.81
N GLY A 241 9.94 9.12 10.03
CA GLY A 241 9.41 8.73 11.33
C GLY A 241 9.92 7.34 11.75
N CYS A 242 10.03 7.10 13.06
CA CYS A 242 10.33 5.76 13.58
C CYS A 242 9.07 4.88 13.51
N PHE A 243 9.24 3.60 13.15
CA PHE A 243 8.17 2.61 13.30
C PHE A 243 7.63 2.58 14.73
N GLY A 244 6.30 2.51 14.87
CA GLY A 244 5.64 2.36 16.17
C GLY A 244 4.28 3.06 16.26
N ALA A 245 3.40 2.51 17.10
CA ALA A 245 2.06 3.02 17.37
C ALA A 245 1.97 4.52 17.76
N PRO A 246 2.96 5.12 18.48
CA PRO A 246 2.88 6.54 18.84
C PRO A 246 3.02 7.51 17.66
N ASN A 247 3.61 7.08 16.53
CA ASN A 247 4.04 7.96 15.44
C ASN A 247 3.08 7.99 14.24
N PHE A 248 1.87 7.46 14.39
CA PHE A 248 0.87 7.52 13.32
C PHE A 248 0.32 8.94 13.17
N VAL A 249 0.55 9.53 12.00
CA VAL A 249 -0.15 10.73 11.52
C VAL A 249 -1.65 10.49 11.65
N LEU A 250 -2.30 11.30 12.48
CA LEU A 250 -3.70 11.10 12.88
C LEU A 250 -4.64 11.00 11.65
N GLN A 251 -4.37 11.80 10.61
CA GLN A 251 -5.12 11.82 9.35
C GLN A 251 -4.84 10.65 8.40
N LEU A 252 -4.06 9.66 8.80
CA LEU A 252 -3.84 8.42 8.05
C LEU A 252 -4.27 7.18 8.86
N ARG A 253 -4.88 7.39 10.03
CA ARG A 253 -5.47 6.34 10.89
C ARG A 253 -6.81 5.81 10.40
N TRP A 254 -7.24 6.20 9.20
CA TRP A 254 -8.55 5.88 8.63
C TRP A 254 -8.68 4.48 8.08
N HIS A 255 -7.56 3.90 7.66
CA HIS A 255 -7.54 2.62 6.98
C HIS A 255 -8.06 1.43 7.82
N PRO A 256 -7.86 1.38 9.16
CA PRO A 256 -8.45 0.34 9.99
C PRO A 256 -9.97 0.50 10.24
N ARG A 257 -10.48 1.74 10.35
CA ARG A 257 -11.92 2.00 10.65
C ARG A 257 -12.85 1.60 9.49
N LEU A 258 -12.35 1.61 8.27
CA LEU A 258 -13.09 1.21 7.05
C LEU A 258 -13.45 -0.28 6.99
N ARG A 259 -12.83 -1.14 7.81
CA ARG A 259 -13.17 -2.56 7.82
C ARG A 259 -14.31 -2.93 8.77
N GLN A 260 -14.69 -2.05 9.69
CA GLN A 260 -15.72 -2.36 10.68
C GLN A 260 -17.11 -1.81 10.33
N ASN A 261 -17.23 -0.73 9.53
CA ASN A 261 -18.51 -0.12 9.21
C ASN A 261 -18.68 0.15 7.71
N HIS A 262 -19.38 -0.74 7.01
CA HIS A 262 -20.05 -0.40 5.76
C HIS A 262 -21.52 -0.86 5.83
N PRO A 263 -22.48 0.07 5.98
CA PRO A 263 -23.86 -0.17 5.58
C PRO A 263 -23.96 -0.04 4.05
N GLY A 264 -24.50 -1.07 3.39
CA GLY A 264 -24.65 -1.11 1.95
C GLY A 264 -25.74 -0.18 1.43
N ASN A 265 -25.42 0.60 0.39
CA ASN A 265 -26.16 0.77 -0.87
C ASN A 265 -25.79 2.10 -1.53
N SER A 266 -25.48 2.07 -2.83
CA SER A 266 -25.95 3.09 -3.78
C SER A 266 -25.90 2.59 -5.23
N PRO A 267 -26.74 3.14 -6.13
CA PRO A 267 -27.18 2.46 -7.35
C PRO A 267 -26.62 3.12 -8.61
N LEU A 268 -26.00 2.35 -9.52
CA LEU A 268 -25.86 2.78 -10.91
C LEU A 268 -26.02 1.60 -11.88
N HIS A 269 -26.75 1.90 -12.97
CA HIS A 269 -27.35 1.04 -13.98
C HIS A 269 -26.56 -0.18 -14.48
N ALA A 270 -27.18 -1.36 -14.34
CA ALA A 270 -26.93 -2.53 -15.17
C ALA A 270 -28.28 -3.12 -15.64
N PRO A 271 -28.35 -3.77 -16.83
CA PRO A 271 -29.60 -4.16 -17.48
C PRO A 271 -30.41 -5.18 -16.66
N GLN A 272 -31.73 -4.95 -16.63
CA GLN A 272 -32.69 -5.62 -15.76
C GLN A 272 -32.77 -7.14 -16.02
N ARG A 273 -32.40 -7.95 -15.03
CA ARG A 273 -32.93 -9.31 -14.85
C ARG A 273 -34.17 -9.24 -13.93
N PRO A 274 -35.17 -10.11 -14.12
CA PRO A 274 -36.39 -10.07 -13.31
C PRO A 274 -36.06 -10.29 -11.82
N PRO A 275 -36.72 -9.55 -10.92
CA PRO A 275 -36.37 -9.54 -9.51
C PRO A 275 -36.67 -10.89 -8.86
N ARG A 276 -35.66 -11.49 -8.22
CA ARG A 276 -35.92 -12.49 -7.18
C ARG A 276 -36.51 -11.77 -5.96
N PRO A 277 -37.45 -12.39 -5.23
CA PRO A 277 -38.03 -11.76 -4.05
C PRO A 277 -36.94 -11.39 -3.05
N SER A 278 -36.95 -10.14 -2.61
CA SER A 278 -36.01 -9.55 -1.66
C SER A 278 -36.12 -10.25 -0.31
N LEU A 279 -35.03 -10.87 0.14
CA LEU A 279 -34.86 -11.23 1.54
C LEU A 279 -34.57 -9.94 2.33
N PRO A 280 -35.12 -9.78 3.54
CA PRO A 280 -34.91 -8.60 4.36
C PRO A 280 -33.42 -8.42 4.69
N ALA A 281 -32.99 -7.17 4.87
CA ALA A 281 -31.63 -6.80 5.22
C ALA A 281 -31.18 -7.53 6.50
N VAL A 282 -30.26 -8.47 6.35
CA VAL A 282 -29.58 -9.13 7.46
C VAL A 282 -28.42 -8.22 7.85
N ALA A 283 -28.51 -7.59 9.03
CA ALA A 283 -27.32 -7.11 9.73
C ALA A 283 -26.31 -8.27 9.72
N ILE A 284 -25.06 -8.05 9.29
CA ILE A 284 -24.05 -9.12 9.28
C ILE A 284 -23.78 -9.49 10.73
N SER A 285 -24.58 -10.41 11.27
CA SER A 285 -24.55 -10.87 12.65
C SER A 285 -23.44 -11.88 12.91
N ASN A 286 -22.60 -12.14 11.90
CA ASN A 286 -21.66 -13.26 11.87
C ASN A 286 -20.38 -12.88 11.09
N PRO A 287 -19.37 -12.28 11.74
CA PRO A 287 -18.07 -12.01 11.11
C PRO A 287 -17.33 -13.32 10.77
N LEU A 288 -16.72 -13.38 9.58
CA LEU A 288 -15.91 -14.53 9.13
C LEU A 288 -14.49 -14.54 9.71
N ALA A 289 -14.00 -13.38 10.15
CA ALA A 289 -12.66 -13.23 10.70
C ALA A 289 -12.65 -12.29 11.92
N ALA A 290 -11.75 -12.55 12.86
CA ALA A 290 -11.48 -11.70 14.02
C ALA A 290 -9.98 -11.34 14.06
N SER A 291 -9.67 -10.12 14.51
CA SER A 291 -8.30 -9.65 14.74
C SER A 291 -8.09 -9.43 16.22
N LEU A 292 -7.03 -10.01 16.77
CA LEU A 292 -6.68 -9.93 18.19
C LEU A 292 -5.29 -9.31 18.31
N SER A 293 -5.19 -8.18 18.99
CA SER A 293 -3.89 -7.56 19.27
C SER A 293 -3.25 -8.24 20.48
N LEU A 294 -1.94 -8.47 20.42
CA LEU A 294 -1.16 -8.90 21.58
C LEU A 294 -1.27 -7.91 22.74
N ASP A 295 -1.64 -6.65 22.47
CA ASP A 295 -1.79 -5.65 23.52
C ASP A 295 -2.82 -6.06 24.59
N GLY A 296 -3.87 -6.80 24.22
CA GLY A 296 -4.87 -7.29 25.17
C GLY A 296 -4.35 -8.34 26.16
N PHE A 297 -3.16 -8.88 25.96
CA PHE A 297 -2.55 -9.92 26.80
C PHE A 297 -1.43 -9.37 27.71
N HIS A 298 -1.30 -8.04 27.81
CA HIS A 298 -0.43 -7.42 28.81
C HIS A 298 -0.93 -7.71 30.22
N LEU A 299 -0.01 -7.81 31.17
CA LEU A 299 -0.36 -7.71 32.58
C LEU A 299 -0.99 -6.34 32.86
N THR A 300 -2.02 -6.32 33.68
CA THR A 300 -2.60 -5.07 34.18
C THR A 300 -1.54 -4.28 34.95
N ARG A 301 -1.68 -2.96 35.00
CA ARG A 301 -0.86 -2.06 35.82
C ARG A 301 -0.84 -2.47 37.28
N ALA A 302 -1.95 -3.01 37.80
CA ALA A 302 -2.03 -3.55 39.14
C ALA A 302 -1.10 -4.76 39.31
N GLN A 303 -1.15 -5.72 38.37
CA GLN A 303 -0.24 -6.88 38.35
C GLN A 303 1.22 -6.46 38.14
N LEU A 304 1.51 -5.52 37.24
CA LEU A 304 2.86 -5.00 37.05
C LEU A 304 3.41 -4.34 38.33
N SER A 305 2.54 -3.69 39.09
CA SER A 305 2.91 -3.04 40.37
C SER A 305 3.16 -4.04 41.50
N SER A 306 2.65 -5.27 41.40
CA SER A 306 2.87 -6.33 42.40
C SER A 306 4.09 -7.20 42.10
N LEU A 307 4.79 -6.98 40.98
CA LEU A 307 6.01 -7.70 40.63
C LEU A 307 7.22 -7.23 41.46
N PRO A 308 8.27 -8.07 41.61
CA PRO A 308 9.45 -7.73 42.42
C PRO A 308 10.21 -6.46 41.99
N ASP A 309 10.15 -6.12 40.70
CA ASP A 309 10.69 -4.87 40.14
C ASP A 309 9.61 -4.15 39.31
N PRO A 310 8.74 -3.36 39.96
CA PRO A 310 7.65 -2.66 39.28
C PRO A 310 8.15 -1.67 38.23
N ALA A 311 9.26 -0.98 38.49
CA ALA A 311 9.76 0.06 37.58
C ALA A 311 10.17 -0.55 36.23
N THR A 312 10.91 -1.65 36.25
CA THR A 312 11.28 -2.38 35.03
C THR A 312 10.06 -3.07 34.40
N ALA A 313 9.14 -3.61 35.21
CA ALA A 313 7.94 -4.26 34.70
C ALA A 313 7.01 -3.28 33.94
N HIS A 314 6.80 -2.08 34.49
CA HIS A 314 6.06 -0.99 33.82
C HIS A 314 6.80 -0.48 32.58
N ALA A 315 8.13 -0.40 32.59
CA ALA A 315 8.90 0.02 31.42
C ALA A 315 8.86 -1.00 30.26
N ARG A 316 8.76 -2.29 30.59
CA ARG A 316 8.77 -3.39 29.61
C ARG A 316 7.39 -3.79 29.11
N HIS A 317 6.31 -3.38 29.79
CA HIS A 317 4.94 -3.85 29.56
C HIS A 317 4.92 -5.38 29.39
N LEU A 318 5.08 -6.11 30.50
CA LEU A 318 5.18 -7.58 30.45
C LEU A 318 3.87 -8.23 29.96
N LEU A 319 4.02 -9.32 29.19
CA LEU A 319 2.95 -10.09 28.54
C LEU A 319 2.83 -11.50 29.14
N GLU A 320 1.62 -12.04 29.20
CA GLU A 320 1.39 -13.45 29.58
C GLU A 320 1.33 -14.37 28.36
N ALA A 321 2.49 -14.85 27.90
CA ALA A 321 2.60 -15.67 26.69
C ALA A 321 1.81 -17.00 26.72
N GLY A 322 1.65 -17.62 27.90
CA GLY A 322 0.96 -18.90 28.07
C GLY A 322 -0.57 -18.82 27.92
N GLU A 323 -1.18 -17.70 28.34
CA GLU A 323 -2.64 -17.52 28.25
C GLU A 323 -3.10 -17.19 26.82
N THR A 324 -2.26 -16.56 26.00
CA THR A 324 -2.56 -16.25 24.58
C THR A 324 -2.87 -17.50 23.77
N ALA A 325 -2.19 -18.61 24.07
CA ALA A 325 -2.39 -19.89 23.39
C ALA A 325 -3.53 -20.73 23.99
N ALA A 326 -3.72 -20.71 25.31
CA ALA A 326 -4.80 -21.46 25.97
C ALA A 326 -6.20 -20.89 25.67
N ARG A 327 -6.33 -19.56 25.60
CA ARG A 327 -7.62 -18.87 25.32
C ARG A 327 -8.05 -18.93 23.84
N THR A 328 -7.18 -19.39 22.94
CA THR A 328 -7.48 -19.59 21.51
C THR A 328 -7.83 -21.05 21.16
N HIS A 329 -7.83 -21.96 22.14
CA HIS A 329 -8.37 -23.31 21.98
C HIS A 329 -9.90 -23.31 22.12
N PRO A 330 -10.68 -23.60 21.06
CA PRO A 330 -12.12 -23.75 21.19
C PRO A 330 -12.46 -25.13 21.78
N PRO A 331 -13.04 -25.24 23.00
CA PRO A 331 -13.96 -26.34 23.25
C PRO A 331 -15.14 -26.19 22.29
N ARG A 332 -15.81 -27.29 21.93
CA ARG A 332 -16.98 -27.31 21.03
C ARG A 332 -18.08 -26.29 21.46
N ASN A 333 -17.96 -25.02 21.02
CA ASN A 333 -18.83 -23.81 21.05
C ASN A 333 -19.86 -23.59 22.19
N PRO A 334 -20.16 -22.34 22.65
CA PRO A 334 -20.27 -21.10 21.84
C PRO A 334 -19.49 -19.89 22.38
N ASP A 335 -19.21 -18.92 21.51
CA ASP A 335 -18.67 -17.57 21.79
C ASP A 335 -17.43 -17.52 22.71
N LEU A 336 -16.26 -17.66 22.09
CA LEU A 336 -15.00 -17.38 22.75
C LEU A 336 -14.86 -15.87 22.94
N HIS A 337 -14.29 -15.44 24.06
CA HIS A 337 -13.99 -14.04 24.30
C HIS A 337 -12.49 -13.84 24.48
N ALA A 338 -11.95 -12.84 23.79
CA ALA A 338 -10.55 -12.44 23.90
C ALA A 338 -10.44 -11.03 24.52
N PRO A 339 -9.32 -10.73 25.20
CA PRO A 339 -9.12 -9.41 25.78
C PRO A 339 -8.79 -8.37 24.69
N SER A 340 -9.19 -7.12 24.91
CA SER A 340 -8.70 -5.96 24.18
C SER A 340 -7.77 -5.12 25.05
N PHE A 341 -7.30 -3.96 24.55
CA PHE A 341 -6.49 -3.03 25.34
C PHE A 341 -7.08 -1.62 25.30
N ASN A 342 -7.28 -1.03 26.49
CA ASN A 342 -7.76 0.33 26.60
C ASN A 342 -6.59 1.30 26.75
N HIS A 343 -6.26 2.00 25.67
CA HIS A 343 -5.13 2.94 25.66
C HIS A 343 -5.30 4.19 26.53
N ALA A 344 -6.53 4.51 26.99
CA ALA A 344 -6.78 5.64 27.89
C ALA A 344 -6.36 5.31 29.33
N VAL A 345 -6.68 4.09 29.79
CA VAL A 345 -6.30 3.62 31.13
C VAL A 345 -5.01 2.82 31.16
N LYS A 346 -4.50 2.43 29.98
CA LYS A 346 -3.27 1.63 29.79
C LYS A 346 -3.36 0.25 30.45
N ASP A 347 -4.53 -0.37 30.34
CA ASP A 347 -4.82 -1.70 30.88
C ASP A 347 -5.58 -2.56 29.86
N PRO A 348 -5.39 -3.90 29.90
CA PRO A 348 -6.22 -4.82 29.14
C PRO A 348 -7.68 -4.78 29.64
N VAL A 349 -8.62 -5.04 28.72
CA VAL A 349 -10.03 -5.22 29.02
C VAL A 349 -10.37 -6.67 28.74
N GLU A 350 -10.65 -7.44 29.79
CA GLU A 350 -10.98 -8.84 29.64
C GLU A 350 -12.32 -9.04 28.93
N HIS A 351 -12.41 -10.12 28.15
CA HIS A 351 -13.61 -10.59 27.46
C HIS A 351 -14.26 -9.61 26.46
N ASP A 352 -13.54 -8.56 26.02
CA ASP A 352 -14.09 -7.48 25.21
C ASP A 352 -14.35 -7.88 23.73
N ILE A 353 -13.57 -8.81 23.20
CA ILE A 353 -13.69 -9.24 21.80
C ILE A 353 -14.40 -10.58 21.72
N ALA A 354 -15.63 -10.60 21.22
CA ALA A 354 -16.36 -11.82 20.93
C ALA A 354 -15.86 -12.49 19.63
N ILE A 355 -15.42 -13.73 19.74
CA ILE A 355 -15.05 -14.63 18.66
C ILE A 355 -16.18 -15.65 18.54
N THR A 356 -17.17 -15.30 17.75
CA THR A 356 -18.38 -16.10 17.58
C THR A 356 -18.12 -17.32 16.70
N ALA A 357 -19.05 -18.27 16.72
CA ALA A 357 -19.03 -19.48 15.90
C ALA A 357 -18.81 -19.25 14.39
N SER A 358 -19.15 -18.06 13.88
CA SER A 358 -18.99 -17.72 12.48
C SER A 358 -17.55 -17.36 12.10
N VAL A 359 -16.70 -17.04 13.08
CA VAL A 359 -15.31 -16.67 12.86
C VAL A 359 -14.52 -17.91 12.46
N ARG A 360 -14.06 -17.93 11.22
CA ARG A 360 -13.24 -19.01 10.64
C ARG A 360 -11.75 -18.68 10.60
N ILE A 361 -11.40 -17.40 10.74
CA ILE A 361 -10.02 -16.92 10.70
C ILE A 361 -9.78 -16.01 11.89
N VAL A 362 -8.77 -16.32 12.70
CA VAL A 362 -8.29 -15.42 13.77
C VAL A 362 -6.90 -14.95 13.39
N VAL A 363 -6.73 -13.63 13.26
CA VAL A 363 -5.44 -12.99 13.04
C VAL A 363 -4.93 -12.47 14.36
N LEU A 364 -3.77 -12.97 14.80
CA LEU A 364 -3.08 -12.49 15.99
C LEU A 364 -2.01 -11.48 15.54
N GLU A 365 -2.10 -10.25 16.02
CA GLU A 365 -1.19 -9.17 15.69
C GLU A 365 -0.17 -8.96 16.83
N GLY A 366 1.12 -9.07 16.52
CA GLY A 366 2.18 -8.57 17.38
C GLY A 366 3.55 -9.23 17.21
N ASN A 367 4.57 -8.57 17.73
CA ASN A 367 5.98 -8.77 17.34
C ASN A 367 6.63 -10.07 17.87
N TYR A 368 6.05 -10.70 18.89
CA TYR A 368 6.66 -11.86 19.57
C TYR A 368 6.08 -13.21 19.16
N LEU A 369 5.02 -13.22 18.33
CA LEU A 369 4.29 -14.44 17.94
C LEU A 369 5.13 -15.43 17.12
N ALA A 370 6.22 -14.98 16.50
CA ALA A 370 7.16 -15.80 15.75
C ALA A 370 8.54 -15.90 16.43
N LEU A 371 8.68 -15.43 17.68
CA LEU A 371 9.94 -15.46 18.39
C LEU A 371 10.27 -16.89 18.85
N ASP A 372 11.35 -17.44 18.32
CA ASP A 372 11.83 -18.80 18.62
C ASP A 372 12.63 -18.84 19.94
N ARG A 373 12.03 -18.35 21.02
CA ARG A 373 12.59 -18.37 22.39
C ARG A 373 11.47 -18.56 23.40
N GLU A 374 11.77 -19.26 24.49
CA GLU A 374 10.84 -19.35 25.63
C GLU A 374 10.48 -17.96 26.19
N PRO A 375 9.21 -17.72 26.57
CA PRO A 375 8.04 -18.62 26.52
C PRO A 375 7.28 -18.62 25.17
N TRP A 376 7.75 -17.88 24.17
CA TRP A 376 7.05 -17.67 22.89
C TRP A 376 7.14 -18.85 21.93
N HIS A 377 8.18 -19.68 22.05
CA HIS A 377 8.33 -20.92 21.29
C HIS A 377 7.14 -21.86 21.51
N GLU A 378 6.75 -22.09 22.77
CA GLU A 378 5.58 -22.90 23.12
C GLU A 378 4.26 -22.29 22.61
N ALA A 379 4.09 -20.96 22.78
CA ALA A 379 2.92 -20.25 22.30
C ALA A 379 2.76 -20.35 20.77
N ALA A 380 3.85 -20.19 20.02
CA ALA A 380 3.86 -20.36 18.57
C ALA A 380 3.55 -21.82 18.16
N GLY A 381 4.05 -22.82 18.92
CA GLY A 381 3.72 -24.22 18.73
C GLY A 381 2.23 -24.53 18.86
N LEU A 382 1.59 -23.99 19.90
CA LEU A 382 0.14 -24.14 20.14
C LEU A 382 -0.69 -23.45 19.04
N MET A 383 -0.30 -22.25 18.59
CA MET A 383 -0.95 -21.55 17.48
C MET A 383 -0.83 -22.30 16.15
N ARG A 384 0.26 -23.05 15.92
CA ARG A 384 0.40 -23.93 14.75
C ARG A 384 -0.54 -25.14 14.82
N MET A 385 -0.80 -25.71 16.00
CA MET A 385 -1.72 -26.86 16.14
C MET A 385 -3.17 -26.52 15.75
N LEU A 386 -3.56 -25.25 15.81
CA LEU A 386 -4.88 -24.77 15.36
C LEU A 386 -5.09 -24.92 13.84
N ARG A 387 -4.04 -25.17 13.05
CA ARG A 387 -4.14 -25.45 11.60
C ARG A 387 -4.42 -26.93 11.26
N GLY A 388 -4.38 -27.85 12.24
CA GLY A 388 -4.22 -29.29 11.98
C GLY A 388 -5.39 -30.22 12.34
N ARG A 389 -6.53 -29.72 12.83
CA ARG A 389 -7.71 -30.57 13.07
C ARG A 389 -8.85 -30.11 12.15
N GLY A 390 -9.20 -30.99 11.22
CA GLY A 390 -10.10 -30.74 10.10
C GLY A 390 -11.36 -29.97 10.48
N TRP A 391 -11.59 -28.90 9.70
CA TRP A 391 -12.89 -28.28 9.51
C TRP A 391 -13.51 -28.85 8.24
#